data_AF-A0A1C5P4G8-F1
#
_entry.id   AF-A0A1C5P4G8-F1
#
_cell.length_a   1.000
_cell.length_b   1.000
_cell.length_c   1.000
_cell.angle_alpha   90.00
_cell.angle_beta   90.00
_cell.angle_gamma   90.00
#
_symmetry.space_group_name_H-M   'P 1'
#
loop_
_entity.id
_entity.type
_entity.pdbx_description
1 polymer ?
#
loop_
_entity_poly.entity_id
_entity_poly.type
_entity_poly.pdbx_seq_one_letter_code
_entity_poly.pdbx_strand_id
1 'polypeptide(L)'
;MEQSEAYELSKLLLPFISDSYRRETLYQKYMTEEDRKRYQERKEWLKEQKKRIDHWKTEKNIKQQFNQILRENRKTDKEIQSIYEFYKNGRYSYGHKKLYCKIVSSYLKDNFTGTAKKLMAKKEALYLLKLAENMYQDECMELSEITELIERAEVA
;
A
#
# COMPACT_ATOMS: atom_id res chain seq x y z
N MET A 1 5.03 48.22 22.38
CA MET A 1 5.49 47.02 23.09
C MET A 1 6.98 46.98 22.91
N GLU A 2 7.74 47.14 23.98
CA GLU A 2 9.21 47.11 23.89
C GLU A 2 9.67 45.68 23.49
N GLN A 3 10.80 45.56 22.78
CA GLN A 3 11.36 44.26 22.38
C GLN A 3 11.60 43.34 23.60
N SER A 4 11.87 43.93 24.77
CA SER A 4 12.01 43.25 26.06
C SER A 4 10.69 42.60 26.53
N GLU A 5 9.58 43.31 26.44
CA GLU A 5 8.25 42.83 26.84
C GLU A 5 7.78 41.68 25.94
N ALA A 6 7.96 41.83 24.63
CA ALA A 6 7.61 40.78 23.67
C ALA A 6 8.46 39.52 23.87
N TYR A 7 9.74 39.66 24.23
CA TYR A 7 10.64 38.55 24.51
C TYR A 7 10.27 37.81 25.80
N GLU A 8 9.93 38.51 26.88
CA GLU A 8 9.51 37.89 28.14
C GLU A 8 8.12 37.22 28.03
N LEU A 9 7.19 37.84 27.28
CA LEU A 9 5.93 37.18 26.87
C LEU A 9 6.20 35.90 26.06
N SER A 10 7.18 35.92 25.14
CA SER A 10 7.52 34.73 24.34
C SER A 10 8.06 33.59 25.20
N LYS A 11 8.87 33.87 26.24
CA LYS A 11 9.38 32.86 27.18
C LYS A 11 8.28 32.25 28.06
N LEU A 12 7.31 33.06 28.47
CA LEU A 12 6.16 32.57 29.24
C LEU A 12 5.22 31.69 28.39
N LEU A 13 5.09 32.00 27.09
CA LEU A 13 4.26 31.24 26.14
C LEU A 13 4.97 30.00 25.57
N LEU A 14 6.30 30.01 25.46
CA LEU A 14 7.12 28.93 24.92
C LEU A 14 6.81 27.54 25.53
N PRO A 15 6.68 27.37 26.86
CA PRO A 15 6.29 26.10 27.49
C PRO A 15 4.90 25.59 27.10
N PHE A 16 3.99 26.49 26.71
CA PHE A 16 2.66 26.14 26.24
C PHE A 16 2.62 25.90 24.73
N ILE A 17 3.62 26.41 24.00
CA ILE A 17 3.80 26.13 22.58
C ILE A 17 4.53 24.78 22.44
N SER A 18 5.57 24.48 23.22
CA SER A 18 6.35 23.24 23.06
C SER A 18 5.64 21.98 23.55
N ASP A 19 4.68 22.09 24.48
CA ASP A 19 3.91 20.97 25.02
C ASP A 19 2.49 20.91 24.41
N SER A 20 2.20 19.85 23.65
CA SER A 20 0.92 19.70 22.94
C SER A 20 -0.29 19.66 23.89
N TYR A 21 -0.14 19.14 25.10
CA TYR A 21 -1.23 19.03 26.08
C TYR A 21 -1.57 20.38 26.70
N ARG A 22 -0.53 21.15 27.03
CA ARG A 22 -0.68 22.53 27.55
C ARG A 22 -1.21 23.48 26.47
N ARG A 23 -0.79 23.30 25.22
CA ARG A 23 -1.34 24.02 24.07
C ARG A 23 -2.84 23.77 23.94
N GLU A 24 -3.26 22.51 23.96
CA GLU A 24 -4.67 22.12 23.81
C GLU A 24 -5.54 22.64 24.98
N THR A 25 -5.00 22.64 26.20
CA THR A 25 -5.66 23.25 27.37
C THR A 25 -5.85 24.76 27.23
N LEU A 26 -4.87 25.49 26.69
CA LEU A 26 -5.02 26.93 26.44
C LEU A 26 -6.05 27.22 25.34
N TYR A 27 -6.05 26.43 24.25
CA TYR A 27 -7.07 26.55 23.20
C TYR A 27 -8.48 26.35 23.74
N GLN A 28 -8.67 25.35 24.61
CA GLN A 28 -9.96 25.11 25.28
C GLN A 28 -10.34 26.21 26.27
N LYS A 29 -9.38 26.89 26.90
CA LYS A 29 -9.67 27.91 27.93
C LYS A 29 -9.96 29.30 27.35
N TYR A 30 -9.28 29.69 26.26
CA TYR A 30 -9.27 31.08 25.79
C TYR A 30 -9.92 31.30 24.42
N MET A 31 -10.23 30.24 23.67
CA MET A 31 -10.86 30.38 22.35
C MET A 31 -12.38 30.27 22.43
N THR A 32 -13.06 30.94 21.50
CA THR A 32 -14.52 30.88 21.33
C THR A 32 -14.98 29.49 20.88
N GLU A 33 -16.27 29.19 21.02
CA GLU A 33 -16.82 27.90 20.60
C GLU A 33 -16.64 27.67 19.08
N GLU A 34 -16.75 28.72 18.28
CA GLU A 34 -16.50 28.68 16.83
C GLU A 34 -15.04 28.36 16.52
N ASP A 35 -14.10 28.96 17.24
CA ASP A 35 -12.68 28.69 17.10
C ASP A 35 -12.31 27.26 17.49
N ARG A 36 -12.94 26.74 18.56
CA ARG A 36 -12.76 25.34 18.97
C ARG A 36 -13.27 24.38 17.90
N LYS A 37 -14.44 24.66 17.32
CA LYS A 37 -15.02 23.86 16.23
C LYS A 37 -14.09 23.86 15.01
N ARG A 38 -13.64 25.03 14.55
CA ARG A 38 -12.67 25.16 13.44
C ARG A 38 -11.35 24.43 13.72
N TYR A 39 -10.88 24.48 14.96
CA TYR A 39 -9.66 23.79 15.37
C TYR A 39 -9.81 22.27 15.30
N GLN A 40 -10.93 21.72 15.78
CA GLN A 40 -11.20 20.28 15.67
C GLN A 40 -11.36 19.83 14.22
N GLU A 41 -12.11 20.57 13.41
CA GLU A 41 -12.25 20.31 11.97
C GLU A 41 -10.87 20.29 11.28
N ARG A 42 -9.99 21.24 11.60
CA ARG A 42 -8.62 21.28 11.07
C ARG A 42 -7.79 20.07 11.53
N LYS A 43 -7.94 19.65 12.79
CA LYS A 43 -7.21 18.49 13.36
C LYS A 43 -7.65 17.19 12.67
N GLU A 44 -8.94 17.01 12.45
CA GLU A 44 -9.49 15.87 11.71
C GLU A 44 -9.05 15.87 10.25
N TRP A 45 -9.12 17.03 9.60
CA TRP A 45 -8.65 17.21 8.23
C TRP A 45 -7.17 16.84 8.09
N LEU A 46 -6.29 17.30 9.00
CA LEU A 46 -4.87 16.97 8.98
C LEU A 46 -4.61 15.47 9.21
N LYS A 47 -5.37 14.83 10.11
CA LYS A 47 -5.30 13.38 10.32
C LYS A 47 -5.68 12.63 9.05
N GLU A 48 -6.73 13.07 8.36
CA GLU A 48 -7.20 12.45 7.13
C GLU A 48 -6.20 12.63 5.98
N GLN A 49 -5.61 13.82 5.82
CA GLN A 49 -4.54 14.05 4.84
C GLN A 49 -3.33 13.15 5.12
N LYS A 50 -2.91 13.02 6.38
CA LYS A 50 -1.80 12.13 6.75
C LYS A 50 -2.11 10.67 6.40
N LYS A 51 -3.30 10.17 6.72
CA LYS A 51 -3.74 8.81 6.35
C LYS A 51 -3.67 8.60 4.83
N ARG A 52 -4.12 9.56 4.03
CA ARG A 52 -4.07 9.49 2.56
C ARG A 52 -2.64 9.45 2.03
N ILE A 53 -1.76 10.30 2.56
CA ILE A 53 -0.34 10.32 2.19
C ILE A 53 0.34 9.00 2.55
N ASP A 54 0.10 8.49 3.76
CA ASP A 54 0.71 7.24 4.22
C ASP A 54 0.18 6.04 3.40
N HIS A 55 -1.12 6.00 3.10
CA HIS A 55 -1.72 5.01 2.21
C HIS A 55 -1.08 5.05 0.82
N TRP A 56 -0.97 6.23 0.21
CA TRP A 56 -0.34 6.41 -1.11
C TRP A 56 1.13 5.98 -1.12
N LYS A 57 1.90 6.33 -0.07
CA LYS A 57 3.30 5.90 0.06
C LYS A 57 3.41 4.38 0.12
N THR A 58 2.55 3.72 0.89
CA THR A 58 2.51 2.26 0.97
C THR A 58 2.17 1.63 -0.38
N GLU A 59 1.14 2.11 -1.07
CA GLU A 59 0.81 1.60 -2.41
C GLU A 59 1.96 1.77 -3.41
N LYS A 60 2.63 2.93 -3.38
CA LYS A 60 3.80 3.20 -4.23
C LYS A 60 4.93 2.23 -3.93
N ASN A 61 5.22 1.97 -2.67
CA ASN A 61 6.26 1.04 -2.25
C ASN A 61 5.95 -0.39 -2.70
N ILE A 62 4.69 -0.85 -2.56
CA ILE A 62 4.26 -2.18 -3.02
C ILE A 62 4.51 -2.34 -4.53
N LYS A 63 4.11 -1.34 -5.34
CA LYS A 63 4.35 -1.35 -6.79
C LYS A 63 5.84 -1.35 -7.13
N GLN A 64 6.65 -0.62 -6.39
CA GLN A 64 8.11 -0.58 -6.57
C GLN A 64 8.75 -1.93 -6.23
N GLN A 65 8.35 -2.57 -5.12
CA GLN A 65 8.81 -3.90 -4.74
C GLN A 65 8.49 -4.94 -5.82
N PHE A 66 7.27 -4.92 -6.36
CA PHE A 66 6.89 -5.82 -7.45
C PHE A 66 7.76 -5.61 -8.71
N ASN A 67 7.95 -4.36 -9.12
CA ASN A 67 8.80 -4.04 -10.27
C ASN A 67 10.25 -4.47 -10.06
N GLN A 68 10.76 -4.39 -8.83
CA GLN A 68 12.10 -4.86 -8.50
C GLN A 68 12.21 -6.38 -8.66
N ILE A 69 11.24 -7.13 -8.12
CA ILE A 69 11.15 -8.59 -8.27
C ILE A 69 11.15 -8.99 -9.76
N LEU A 70 10.37 -8.29 -10.58
CA LEU A 70 10.35 -8.55 -12.02
C LEU A 70 11.69 -8.24 -12.70
N ARG A 71 12.39 -7.16 -12.32
CA ARG A 71 13.71 -6.87 -12.90
C ARG A 71 14.74 -7.95 -12.60
N GLU A 72 14.67 -8.53 -11.40
CA GLU A 72 15.62 -9.55 -10.94
C GLU A 72 15.31 -10.95 -11.49
N ASN A 73 14.03 -11.29 -11.65
CA ASN A 73 13.60 -12.68 -11.92
C ASN A 73 12.91 -12.88 -13.26
N ARG A 74 12.77 -11.84 -14.10
CA ARG A 74 12.07 -11.98 -15.39
C ARG A 74 12.80 -12.95 -16.32
N LYS A 75 12.04 -13.86 -16.92
CA LYS A 75 12.55 -14.94 -17.79
C LYS A 75 13.56 -15.89 -17.12
N THR A 76 13.60 -15.93 -15.79
CA THR A 76 14.36 -16.94 -15.05
C THR A 76 13.43 -18.07 -14.61
N ASP A 77 14.00 -19.16 -14.08
CA ASP A 77 13.28 -20.28 -13.47
C ASP A 77 12.74 -19.96 -12.06
N LYS A 78 12.69 -18.69 -11.68
CA LYS A 78 12.17 -18.19 -10.40
C LYS A 78 11.10 -17.11 -10.56
N GLU A 79 10.75 -16.74 -11.81
CA GLU A 79 9.82 -15.65 -12.11
C GLU A 79 8.49 -15.85 -11.37
N ILE A 80 7.84 -16.99 -11.56
CA ILE A 80 6.55 -17.33 -10.98
C ILE A 80 6.70 -17.60 -9.48
N GLN A 81 7.77 -18.27 -9.04
CA GLN A 81 8.04 -18.44 -7.61
C GLN A 81 8.06 -17.09 -6.87
N SER A 82 8.81 -16.11 -7.36
CA SER A 82 8.92 -14.79 -6.69
C SER A 82 7.61 -14.01 -6.73
N ILE A 83 6.82 -14.13 -7.80
CA ILE A 83 5.47 -13.54 -7.86
C ILE A 83 4.53 -14.21 -6.86
N TYR A 84 4.60 -15.53 -6.72
CA TYR A 84 3.83 -16.27 -5.72
C TYR A 84 4.18 -15.83 -4.30
N GLU A 85 5.46 -15.69 -3.99
CA GLU A 85 5.91 -15.22 -2.67
C GLU A 85 5.46 -13.78 -2.39
N PHE A 86 5.57 -12.88 -3.39
CA PHE A 86 5.05 -11.52 -3.31
C PHE A 86 3.54 -11.51 -3.02
N TYR A 87 2.75 -12.28 -3.77
CA TYR A 87 1.31 -12.36 -3.58
C TYR A 87 0.95 -12.92 -2.20
N LYS A 88 1.60 -14.02 -1.79
CA LYS A 88 1.37 -14.67 -0.49
C LYS A 88 1.59 -13.71 0.68
N ASN A 89 2.65 -12.90 0.61
CA ASN A 89 2.94 -11.90 1.64
C ASN A 89 1.90 -10.77 1.65
N GLY A 90 1.44 -10.36 0.47
CA GLY A 90 0.44 -9.30 0.31
C GLY A 90 -1.00 -9.72 0.60
N ARG A 91 -1.32 -11.02 0.49
CA ARG A 91 -2.67 -11.59 0.64
C ARG A 91 -3.35 -11.21 1.96
N TYR A 92 -2.56 -11.11 3.03
CA TYR A 92 -3.02 -10.77 4.39
C TYR A 92 -2.82 -9.30 4.75
N SER A 93 -2.44 -8.46 3.79
CA SER A 93 -2.21 -7.03 4.03
C SER A 93 -3.54 -6.28 4.21
N TYR A 94 -3.75 -5.76 5.42
CA TYR A 94 -4.93 -4.97 5.76
C TYR A 94 -5.02 -3.71 4.87
N GLY A 95 -6.14 -3.54 4.18
CA GLY A 95 -6.38 -2.39 3.29
C GLY A 95 -5.65 -2.41 1.95
N HIS A 96 -4.80 -3.42 1.68
CA HIS A 96 -4.04 -3.50 0.42
C HIS A 96 -4.18 -4.81 -0.35
N LYS A 97 -4.89 -5.84 0.17
CA LYS A 97 -5.15 -7.11 -0.53
C LYS A 97 -5.58 -6.91 -2.00
N LYS A 98 -6.54 -6.01 -2.24
CA LYS A 98 -7.05 -5.69 -3.59
C LYS A 98 -5.97 -5.15 -4.54
N LEU A 99 -5.01 -4.39 -4.02
CA LEU A 99 -3.89 -3.88 -4.81
C LEU A 99 -2.96 -5.02 -5.25
N TYR A 100 -2.60 -5.94 -4.34
CA TYR A 100 -1.80 -7.11 -4.67
C TYR A 100 -2.49 -7.98 -5.73
N CYS A 101 -3.78 -8.23 -5.55
CA CYS A 101 -4.59 -8.94 -6.55
C CYS A 101 -4.53 -8.28 -7.92
N LYS A 102 -4.76 -6.96 -8.00
CA LYS A 102 -4.72 -6.22 -9.26
C LYS A 102 -3.34 -6.26 -9.93
N ILE A 103 -2.27 -6.11 -9.15
CA ILE A 103 -0.89 -6.12 -9.67
C ILE A 103 -0.58 -7.50 -10.28
N VAL A 104 -0.84 -8.56 -9.52
CA VAL A 104 -0.48 -9.93 -9.93
C VAL A 104 -1.40 -10.42 -11.05
N SER A 105 -2.71 -10.17 -10.98
CA SER A 105 -3.63 -10.58 -12.05
C SER A 105 -3.34 -9.86 -13.37
N SER A 106 -3.05 -8.56 -13.33
CA SER A 106 -2.64 -7.80 -14.51
C SER A 106 -1.36 -8.39 -15.12
N TYR A 107 -0.35 -8.65 -14.29
CA TYR A 107 0.90 -9.21 -14.78
C TYR A 107 0.70 -10.60 -15.39
N LEU A 108 -0.06 -11.49 -14.75
CA LEU A 108 -0.31 -12.83 -15.28
C LEU A 108 -1.06 -12.77 -16.61
N LYS A 109 -2.12 -11.95 -16.69
CA LYS A 109 -2.86 -11.73 -17.94
C LYS A 109 -1.93 -11.27 -19.05
N ASP A 110 -1.11 -10.25 -18.79
CA ASP A 110 -0.14 -9.71 -19.75
C ASP A 110 0.92 -10.74 -20.15
N ASN A 111 1.49 -11.47 -19.20
CA ASN A 111 2.60 -12.40 -19.43
C ASN A 111 2.19 -13.69 -20.16
N PHE A 112 0.92 -14.07 -20.06
CA PHE A 112 0.33 -15.20 -20.76
C PHE A 112 -0.59 -14.76 -21.91
N THR A 113 -0.52 -13.49 -22.35
CA THR A 113 -1.22 -13.07 -23.58
C THR A 113 -0.61 -13.72 -24.81
N GLY A 114 -1.48 -14.13 -25.76
CA GLY A 114 -1.09 -14.74 -27.02
C GLY A 114 -1.52 -16.20 -27.14
N THR A 115 -1.27 -16.78 -28.32
CA THR A 115 -1.67 -18.16 -28.68
C THR A 115 -0.58 -19.21 -28.42
N ALA A 116 0.67 -18.78 -28.19
CA ALA A 116 1.78 -19.68 -27.94
C ALA A 116 1.78 -20.15 -26.49
N LYS A 117 1.97 -21.45 -26.27
CA LYS A 117 2.22 -22.00 -24.94
C LYS A 117 3.57 -21.52 -24.42
N LYS A 118 3.62 -21.17 -23.13
CA LYS A 118 4.84 -20.77 -22.44
C LYS A 118 5.47 -22.00 -21.80
N LEU A 119 6.61 -22.43 -22.34
CA LEU A 119 7.42 -23.49 -21.76
C LEU A 119 7.97 -23.06 -20.40
N MET A 120 7.83 -23.90 -19.39
CA MET A 120 8.28 -23.64 -18.03
C MET A 120 8.78 -24.89 -17.30
N ALA A 121 9.70 -24.68 -16.37
CA ALA A 121 10.17 -25.76 -15.50
C ALA A 121 9.04 -26.28 -14.61
N LYS A 122 9.07 -27.59 -14.31
CA LYS A 122 8.10 -28.26 -13.43
C LYS A 122 7.87 -27.54 -12.09
N LYS A 123 8.93 -26.97 -11.50
CA LYS A 123 8.85 -26.22 -10.25
C LYS A 123 8.07 -24.91 -10.40
N GLU A 124 8.28 -24.18 -11.48
CA GLU A 124 7.57 -22.93 -11.79
C GLU A 124 6.09 -23.19 -12.09
N ALA A 125 5.78 -24.27 -12.81
CA ALA A 125 4.42 -24.69 -13.05
C ALA A 125 3.66 -25.01 -11.75
N LEU A 126 4.33 -25.63 -10.77
CA LEU A 126 3.73 -25.88 -9.46
C LEU A 126 3.41 -24.57 -8.72
N TYR A 127 4.29 -23.57 -8.79
CA TYR A 127 4.02 -22.26 -8.20
C TYR A 127 2.90 -21.52 -8.94
N LEU A 128 2.80 -21.67 -10.27
CA LEU A 128 1.70 -21.12 -11.05
C LEU A 128 0.36 -21.69 -10.57
N LEU A 129 0.27 -23.01 -10.37
CA LEU A 129 -0.94 -23.66 -9.88
C LEU A 129 -1.33 -23.18 -8.48
N LYS A 130 -0.37 -23.09 -7.55
CA LYS A 130 -0.61 -22.56 -6.19
C LYS A 130 -1.05 -21.10 -6.22
N LEU A 131 -0.46 -20.30 -7.11
CA LEU A 131 -0.82 -18.90 -7.27
C LEU A 131 -2.25 -18.78 -7.82
N ALA A 132 -2.56 -19.52 -8.89
CA ALA A 132 -3.87 -19.59 -9.50
C ALA A 132 -4.97 -19.99 -8.50
N GLU A 133 -4.73 -21.04 -7.70
CA GLU A 133 -5.65 -21.49 -6.66
C GLU A 133 -5.93 -20.38 -5.64
N ASN A 134 -4.87 -19.74 -5.12
CA ASN A 134 -5.03 -18.66 -4.16
C ASN A 134 -5.77 -17.46 -4.76
N MET A 135 -5.49 -17.11 -6.01
CA MET A 135 -6.13 -15.99 -6.69
C MET A 135 -7.61 -16.26 -6.99
N TYR A 136 -7.98 -17.49 -7.29
CA TYR A 136 -9.38 -17.89 -7.43
C TYR A 136 -10.11 -17.81 -6.07
N GLN A 137 -9.53 -18.39 -5.02
CA GLN A 137 -10.09 -18.34 -3.66
C GLN A 137 -10.25 -16.91 -3.13
N ASP A 138 -9.38 -16.01 -3.55
CA ASP A 138 -9.42 -14.60 -3.16
C ASP A 138 -10.31 -13.73 -4.05
N GLU A 139 -11.01 -14.33 -5.03
CA GLU A 139 -11.87 -13.64 -6.02
C GLU A 139 -11.08 -12.59 -6.83
N CYS A 140 -9.80 -12.88 -7.09
CA CYS A 140 -8.89 -12.00 -7.82
C CYS A 140 -8.79 -12.33 -9.30
N MET A 141 -9.22 -13.53 -9.69
CA MET A 141 -9.38 -14.00 -11.06
C MET A 141 -10.57 -14.97 -11.14
N GLU A 142 -11.28 -14.92 -12.26
CA GLU A 142 -12.38 -15.85 -12.55
C GLU A 142 -11.85 -17.23 -12.97
N LEU A 143 -12.67 -18.27 -12.80
CA LEU A 143 -12.28 -19.63 -13.17
C LEU A 143 -11.84 -19.73 -14.64
N SER A 144 -12.53 -19.06 -15.55
CA SER A 144 -12.17 -19.02 -16.98
C SER A 144 -10.78 -18.44 -17.22
N GLU A 145 -10.42 -17.37 -16.48
CA GLU A 145 -9.10 -16.75 -16.60
C GLU A 145 -8.00 -17.66 -16.05
N ILE A 146 -8.29 -18.39 -14.97
CA ILE A 146 -7.38 -19.40 -14.41
C ILE A 146 -7.20 -20.57 -15.38
N THR A 147 -8.27 -21.07 -15.98
CA THR A 147 -8.20 -22.15 -16.98
C THR A 147 -7.35 -21.73 -18.16
N GLU A 148 -7.55 -20.52 -18.70
CA GLU A 148 -6.72 -20.00 -19.79
C GLU A 148 -5.23 -19.92 -19.42
N LEU A 149 -4.91 -19.46 -18.20
CA LEU A 149 -3.52 -19.41 -17.72
C LEU A 149 -2.87 -20.81 -17.69
N ILE A 150 -3.60 -21.81 -17.19
CA ILE A 150 -3.10 -23.19 -17.07
C ILE A 150 -2.93 -23.83 -18.45
N GLU A 151 -3.90 -23.66 -19.36
CA GLU A 151 -3.82 -24.20 -20.73
C GLU A 151 -2.64 -23.64 -21.53
N ARG A 152 -2.26 -22.39 -21.24
CA ARG A 152 -1.10 -21.72 -21.86
C ARG A 152 0.23 -22.05 -21.20
N ALA A 153 0.23 -22.73 -20.05
CA ALA A 153 1.45 -23.18 -19.39
C ALA A 153 1.84 -24.58 -19.88
N GLU A 154 3.01 -24.71 -20.47
CA GLU A 154 3.56 -25.99 -20.91
C GLU A 154 4.75 -26.36 -20.05
N VAL A 155 4.74 -27.58 -19.49
CA VAL A 155 5.81 -28.06 -18.63
C VAL A 155 6.87 -28.73 -19.49
N ALA A 156 8.12 -28.25 -19.39
CA ALA A 156 9.29 -28.85 -20.02
C ALA A 156 9.69 -30.20 -19.41
#